data_AF-A0A0B6Z4Z9-F1
#
_entry.id   AF-A0A0B6Z4Z9-F1
#
_cell.length_a   1.000
_cell.length_b   1.000
_cell.length_c   1.000
_cell.angle_alpha   90.00
_cell.angle_beta   90.00
_cell.angle_gamma   90.00
#
_symmetry.space_group_name_H-M   'P 1'
#
loop_
_entity.id
_entity.type
_entity.pdbx_description
1 polymer ?
#
loop_
_entity_poly.entity_id
_entity_poly.type
_entity_poly.pdbx_seq_one_letter_code
_entity_poly.pdbx_strand_id
1 'polypeptide(L)'
;WILSRLSHTVQLCETSFHNHDIHVVAGSLQQFWHHEFCDVYLEAIKPVFISQSEQRQETVQQILALCAHTFLLGAAPLMPFLCEELYQRIQQICIRTRNPWPDSINLASYPKPEEYPWHNLQTESNMGQVLAIVHQVQKLRKDYNILGNKTEIYLEGSNDQILEDVAGHKICLLALSRSSGITMLSPGAEQFTGCPSAYVSPDLKVFLKLQENNLDVEKEMNRLHKKQIKLQSDREKVSVKLEKFEAKRKGTDPQAMKFKAKLTSIDDELSKLSEMVRTLSEHDNR
;
A
#
# COMPACT_ATOMS: atom_id res chain seq x y z
N TRP A 1 8.15 -4.00 13.08
CA TRP A 1 6.87 -3.58 12.49
C TRP A 1 5.79 -4.65 12.63
N ILE A 2 5.87 -5.80 11.94
CA ILE A 2 4.79 -6.80 11.95
C ILE A 2 4.43 -7.31 13.35
N LEU A 3 5.40 -7.45 14.26
CA LEU A 3 5.15 -7.82 15.66
C LEU A 3 4.37 -6.75 16.44
N SER A 4 4.58 -5.47 16.12
CA SER A 4 3.80 -4.36 16.70
C SER A 4 2.35 -4.42 16.23
N ARG A 5 2.15 -4.69 14.94
CA ARG A 5 0.82 -4.89 14.35
C ARG A 5 0.11 -6.12 14.91
N LEU A 6 0.85 -7.21 15.11
CA LEU A 6 0.34 -8.42 15.76
C LEU A 6 -0.11 -8.13 17.21
N SER A 7 0.74 -7.45 17.98
CA SER A 7 0.42 -7.00 19.35
C SER A 7 -0.87 -6.16 19.40
N HIS A 8 -0.99 -5.18 18.50
CA HIS A 8 -2.19 -4.37 18.38
C HIS A 8 -3.43 -5.20 18.01
N THR A 9 -3.29 -6.15 17.10
CA THR A 9 -4.37 -7.05 16.67
C THR A 9 -4.85 -7.94 17.82
N VAL A 10 -3.92 -8.52 18.60
CA VAL A 10 -4.24 -9.34 19.78
C VAL A 10 -5.00 -8.51 20.81
N GLN A 11 -4.52 -7.31 21.13
CA GLN A 11 -5.19 -6.39 22.07
C GLN A 11 -6.61 -6.01 21.60
N LEU A 12 -6.77 -5.72 20.32
CA LEU A 12 -8.07 -5.37 19.75
C LEU A 12 -9.03 -6.56 19.78
N CYS A 13 -8.56 -7.77 19.47
CA CYS A 13 -9.37 -8.98 19.52
C CYS A 13 -9.80 -9.31 20.96
N GLU A 14 -8.89 -9.23 21.93
CA GLU A 14 -9.19 -9.46 23.35
C GLU A 14 -10.30 -8.51 23.85
N THR A 15 -10.14 -7.21 23.58
CA THR A 15 -11.12 -6.19 23.98
C THR A 15 -12.47 -6.40 23.28
N SER A 16 -12.45 -6.73 21.99
CA SER A 16 -13.66 -6.93 21.19
C SER A 16 -14.40 -8.21 21.59
N PHE A 17 -13.69 -9.30 21.93
CA PHE A 17 -14.30 -10.49 22.48
C PHE A 17 -14.95 -10.22 23.84
N HIS A 18 -14.30 -9.44 24.72
CA HIS A 18 -14.88 -9.02 26.00
C HIS A 18 -16.18 -8.22 25.82
N ASN A 19 -16.23 -7.37 24.78
CA ASN A 19 -17.41 -6.56 24.45
C ASN A 19 -18.46 -7.30 23.59
N HIS A 20 -18.22 -8.57 23.22
CA HIS A 20 -19.07 -9.36 22.31
C HIS A 20 -19.15 -8.80 20.87
N ASP A 21 -18.18 -7.98 20.47
CA ASP A 21 -18.07 -7.39 19.13
C ASP A 21 -17.36 -8.34 18.15
N ILE A 22 -17.97 -9.49 17.89
CA ILE A 22 -17.38 -10.56 17.04
C ILE A 22 -17.03 -10.05 15.63
N HIS A 23 -17.82 -9.10 15.10
CA HIS A 23 -17.58 -8.49 13.80
C HIS A 23 -16.27 -7.67 13.76
N VAL A 24 -15.90 -7.01 14.86
CA VAL A 24 -14.64 -6.28 14.98
C VAL A 24 -13.47 -7.25 15.05
N VAL A 25 -13.62 -8.37 15.78
CA VAL A 25 -12.60 -9.44 15.81
C VAL A 25 -12.32 -9.96 14.40
N ALA A 26 -13.37 -10.35 13.67
CA ALA A 26 -13.24 -10.88 12.31
C ALA A 26 -12.56 -9.86 11.37
N GLY A 27 -12.99 -8.59 11.43
CA GLY A 27 -12.39 -7.51 10.65
C GLY A 27 -10.91 -7.27 11.01
N SER A 28 -10.55 -7.34 12.28
CA SER A 28 -9.18 -7.13 12.77
C SER A 28 -8.24 -8.24 12.32
N LEU A 29 -8.68 -9.50 12.44
CA LEU A 29 -7.93 -10.66 11.96
C LEU A 29 -7.76 -10.63 10.43
N GLN A 30 -8.82 -10.26 9.70
CA GLN A 30 -8.75 -10.10 8.25
C GLN A 30 -7.76 -9.00 7.84
N GLN A 31 -7.84 -7.84 8.50
CA GLN A 31 -6.93 -6.71 8.26
C GLN A 31 -5.48 -7.11 8.48
N PHE A 32 -5.17 -7.74 9.62
CA PHE A 32 -3.83 -8.22 9.91
C PHE A 32 -3.35 -9.25 8.89
N TRP A 33 -4.12 -10.31 8.64
CA TRP A 33 -3.67 -11.43 7.83
C TRP A 33 -3.53 -11.08 6.35
N HIS A 34 -4.52 -10.40 5.77
CA HIS A 34 -4.50 -10.08 4.34
C HIS A 34 -3.62 -8.86 4.07
N HIS A 35 -3.88 -7.73 4.74
CA HIS A 35 -3.32 -6.46 4.33
C HIS A 35 -1.97 -6.13 4.97
N GLU A 36 -1.68 -6.67 6.16
CA GLU A 36 -0.44 -6.36 6.86
C GLU A 36 0.58 -7.51 6.74
N PHE A 37 0.12 -8.75 6.92
CA PHE A 37 0.98 -9.92 6.84
C PHE A 37 1.21 -10.36 5.39
N CYS A 38 0.14 -10.71 4.65
CA CYS A 38 0.29 -11.24 3.29
C CYS A 38 0.73 -10.17 2.27
N ASP A 39 0.01 -9.06 2.18
CA ASP A 39 0.26 -8.03 1.15
C ASP A 39 1.57 -7.27 1.39
N VAL A 40 1.95 -7.06 2.65
CA VAL A 40 3.10 -6.23 3.03
C VAL A 40 4.26 -7.05 3.56
N TYR A 41 4.09 -7.74 4.70
CA TYR A 41 5.23 -8.39 5.35
C TYR A 41 5.85 -9.51 4.52
N LEU A 42 5.04 -10.41 3.95
CA LEU A 42 5.54 -11.51 3.11
C LEU A 42 6.26 -10.99 1.87
N GLU A 43 5.74 -9.94 1.23
CA GLU A 43 6.39 -9.33 0.07
C GLU A 43 7.71 -8.64 0.45
N ALA A 44 7.75 -7.94 1.60
CA ALA A 44 8.92 -7.21 2.06
C ALA A 44 10.11 -8.11 2.43
N ILE A 45 9.85 -9.34 2.91
CA ILE A 45 10.89 -10.29 3.34
C ILE A 45 11.42 -11.20 2.22
N LYS A 46 10.76 -11.26 1.05
CA LYS A 46 11.22 -12.10 -0.09
C LYS A 46 12.71 -11.90 -0.42
N PRO A 47 13.25 -10.67 -0.47
CA PRO A 47 14.68 -10.47 -0.73
C PRO A 47 15.60 -11.11 0.32
N VAL A 48 15.14 -11.28 1.57
CA VAL A 48 15.93 -11.92 2.64
C VAL A 48 16.18 -13.39 2.32
N PHE A 49 15.18 -14.10 1.79
CA PHE A 49 15.33 -15.49 1.37
C PHE A 49 16.15 -15.67 0.09
N ILE A 50 16.22 -14.63 -0.74
CA ILE A 50 17.12 -14.59 -1.91
C ILE A 50 18.56 -14.29 -1.46
N SER A 51 18.74 -13.53 -0.37
CA SER A 51 20.05 -13.23 0.20
C SER A 51 20.65 -14.47 0.91
N GLN A 52 21.95 -14.72 0.75
CA GLN A 52 22.64 -15.86 1.38
C GLN A 52 22.97 -15.62 2.88
N SER A 53 22.14 -14.89 3.61
CA SER A 53 22.36 -14.60 5.04
C SER A 53 21.51 -15.54 5.91
N GLU A 54 22.09 -16.66 6.34
CA GLU A 54 21.41 -17.70 7.13
C GLU A 54 20.79 -17.13 8.42
N GLN A 55 21.52 -16.30 9.17
CA GLN A 55 21.01 -15.71 10.42
C GLN A 55 19.76 -14.83 10.21
N ARG A 56 19.72 -14.05 9.12
CA ARG A 56 18.55 -13.23 8.80
C ARG A 56 17.37 -14.09 8.38
N GLN A 57 17.62 -15.14 7.60
CA GLN A 57 16.58 -16.08 7.19
C GLN A 57 15.97 -16.79 8.40
N GLU A 58 16.79 -17.26 9.34
CA GLU A 58 16.31 -17.90 10.57
C GLU A 58 15.45 -16.95 11.41
N THR A 59 15.90 -15.71 11.59
CA THR A 59 15.14 -14.69 12.32
C THR A 59 13.77 -14.44 11.67
N VAL A 60 13.74 -14.30 10.33
CA VAL A 60 12.49 -14.10 9.59
C VAL A 60 11.58 -15.32 9.68
N GLN A 61 12.12 -16.54 9.60
CA GLN A 61 11.34 -17.77 9.76
C GLN A 61 10.69 -17.87 11.14
N GLN A 62 11.40 -17.50 12.21
CA GLN A 62 10.84 -17.46 13.56
C GLN A 62 9.69 -16.45 13.67
N ILE A 63 9.86 -15.25 13.11
CA ILE A 63 8.81 -14.22 13.10
C ILE A 63 7.59 -14.68 12.30
N LEU A 64 7.80 -15.32 11.15
CA LEU A 64 6.72 -15.89 10.33
C LEU A 64 5.94 -16.96 11.10
N ALA A 65 6.64 -17.89 11.75
CA ALA A 65 6.02 -18.94 12.55
C ALA A 65 5.20 -18.34 13.71
N LEU A 66 5.75 -17.35 14.43
CA LEU A 66 5.06 -16.67 15.52
C LEU A 66 3.79 -15.95 15.05
N CYS A 67 3.85 -15.20 13.94
CA CYS A 67 2.70 -14.50 13.38
C CYS A 67 1.62 -15.48 12.92
N ALA A 68 2.01 -16.54 12.19
CA ALA A 68 1.09 -17.56 11.71
C ALA A 68 0.41 -18.30 12.87
N HIS A 69 1.19 -18.73 13.86
CA HIS A 69 0.67 -19.40 15.05
C HIS A 69 -0.33 -18.52 15.81
N THR A 70 0.03 -17.27 16.08
CA THR A 70 -0.83 -16.34 16.82
C THR A 70 -2.12 -16.03 16.05
N PHE A 71 -2.03 -15.83 14.73
CA PHE A 71 -3.21 -15.65 13.90
C PHE A 71 -4.15 -16.85 13.98
N LEU A 72 -3.62 -18.08 13.90
CA LEU A 72 -4.43 -19.30 14.00
C LEU A 72 -5.13 -19.40 15.36
N LEU A 73 -4.44 -19.08 16.47
CA LEU A 73 -5.08 -19.06 17.79
C LEU A 73 -6.20 -18.02 17.86
N GLY A 74 -5.95 -16.82 17.35
CA GLY A 74 -6.94 -15.74 17.30
C GLY A 74 -8.17 -16.09 16.44
N ALA A 75 -7.94 -16.80 15.33
CA ALA A 75 -8.98 -17.17 14.38
C ALA A 75 -9.72 -18.48 14.73
N ALA A 76 -9.17 -19.33 15.60
CA ALA A 76 -9.73 -20.63 15.95
C ALA A 76 -11.19 -20.57 16.43
N PRO A 77 -11.62 -19.58 17.25
CA PRO A 77 -13.03 -19.45 17.64
C PRO A 77 -13.98 -19.18 16.47
N LEU A 78 -13.48 -18.65 15.35
CA LEU A 78 -14.26 -18.32 14.16
C LEU A 78 -14.17 -19.40 13.06
N MET A 79 -13.00 -20.03 12.91
CA MET A 79 -12.69 -20.98 11.83
C MET A 79 -12.02 -22.26 12.35
N PRO A 80 -12.66 -23.01 13.27
CA PRO A 80 -11.98 -24.07 14.04
C PRO A 80 -11.38 -25.19 13.18
N PHE A 81 -12.09 -25.64 12.15
CA PHE A 81 -11.62 -26.75 11.30
C PHE A 81 -10.41 -26.36 10.44
N LEU A 82 -10.44 -25.17 9.84
CA LEU A 82 -9.34 -24.67 9.02
C LEU A 82 -8.12 -24.38 9.91
N CYS A 83 -8.36 -23.75 11.07
CA CYS A 83 -7.29 -23.40 11.98
C CYS A 83 -6.61 -24.64 12.57
N GLU A 84 -7.36 -25.69 12.93
CA GLU A 84 -6.80 -26.96 13.41
C GLU A 84 -5.92 -27.62 12.33
N GLU A 85 -6.39 -27.72 11.09
CA GLU A 85 -5.62 -28.36 10.00
C GLU A 85 -4.28 -27.64 9.75
N LEU A 86 -4.31 -26.31 9.65
CA LEU A 86 -3.11 -25.50 9.45
C LEU A 86 -2.18 -25.50 10.66
N TYR A 87 -2.75 -25.54 11.87
CA TYR A 87 -2.00 -25.61 13.12
C TYR A 87 -1.16 -26.88 13.17
N GLN A 88 -1.75 -28.04 12.89
CA GLN A 88 -1.03 -29.33 12.85
C GLN A 88 0.14 -29.31 11.85
N ARG A 89 -0.04 -28.71 10.67
CA ARG A 89 1.04 -28.58 9.67
C ARG A 89 2.17 -27.68 10.16
N ILE A 90 1.84 -26.54 10.75
CA ILE A 90 2.84 -25.61 11.30
C ILE A 90 3.61 -26.26 12.44
N GLN A 91 2.93 -27.01 13.33
CA GLN A 91 3.59 -27.77 14.38
C GLN A 91 4.64 -28.71 13.78
N GLN A 92 4.31 -29.50 12.75
CA GLN A 92 5.28 -30.42 12.11
C GLN A 92 6.53 -29.72 11.58
N ILE A 93 6.39 -28.48 11.08
CA ILE A 93 7.49 -27.67 10.57
C ILE A 93 8.32 -27.10 11.75
N CYS A 94 7.66 -26.62 12.80
CA CYS A 94 8.28 -26.00 13.98
C CYS A 94 8.77 -27.01 15.05
N ILE A 95 8.37 -28.28 14.98
CA ILE A 95 8.77 -29.35 15.93
C ILE A 95 10.28 -29.67 15.85
N ARG A 96 11.00 -29.19 14.83
CA ARG A 96 12.48 -29.22 14.82
C ARG A 96 13.12 -28.31 15.88
N THR A 97 12.35 -27.41 16.50
CA THR A 97 12.78 -26.51 17.58
C THR A 97 11.93 -26.75 18.84
N ARG A 98 12.17 -27.85 19.58
CA ARG A 98 11.71 -28.14 20.98
C ARG A 98 10.62 -27.20 21.56
N ASN A 99 9.42 -27.12 20.97
CA ASN A 99 8.37 -26.23 21.46
C ASN A 99 7.17 -27.06 21.97
N PRO A 100 6.68 -26.84 23.21
CA PRO A 100 5.63 -27.64 23.83
C PRO A 100 4.25 -27.06 23.50
N TRP A 101 3.93 -26.93 22.21
CA TRP A 101 2.58 -26.53 21.82
C TRP A 101 1.58 -27.68 22.05
N PRO A 102 0.35 -27.42 22.52
CA PRO A 102 -0.64 -28.47 22.74
C PRO A 102 -0.98 -29.25 21.47
N ASP A 103 -1.40 -30.50 21.62
CA ASP A 103 -1.70 -31.40 20.48
C ASP A 103 -2.88 -30.94 19.60
N SER A 104 -3.74 -30.05 20.10
CA SER A 104 -4.85 -29.47 19.33
C SER A 104 -4.95 -27.98 19.63
N ILE A 105 -5.33 -27.20 18.62
CA ILE A 105 -5.51 -25.76 18.79
C ILE A 105 -6.61 -25.43 19.79
N ASN A 106 -7.59 -26.33 19.96
CA ASN A 106 -8.68 -26.17 20.93
C ASN A 106 -8.22 -26.32 22.38
N LEU A 107 -7.04 -26.92 22.61
CA LEU A 107 -6.42 -27.04 23.94
C LEU A 107 -5.43 -25.90 24.21
N ALA A 108 -5.12 -25.08 23.19
CA ALA A 108 -4.21 -23.96 23.32
C ALA A 108 -4.88 -22.78 24.03
N SER A 109 -4.08 -22.04 24.79
CA SER A 109 -4.53 -20.78 25.39
C SER A 109 -4.72 -19.72 24.31
N TYR A 110 -5.81 -18.96 24.41
CA TYR A 110 -6.04 -17.82 23.55
C TYR A 110 -4.97 -16.74 23.79
N PRO A 111 -4.45 -16.06 22.75
CA PRO A 111 -3.32 -15.13 22.88
C PRO A 111 -3.69 -13.94 23.75
N LYS A 112 -2.89 -13.66 24.77
CA LYS A 112 -3.12 -12.55 25.69
C LYS A 112 -2.21 -11.37 25.42
N PRO A 113 -2.67 -10.11 25.50
CA PRO A 113 -1.85 -8.94 25.19
C PRO A 113 -0.52 -8.87 25.95
N GLU A 114 -0.44 -9.39 27.18
CA GLU A 114 0.79 -9.40 27.98
C GLU A 114 1.92 -10.23 27.36
N GLU A 115 1.59 -11.23 26.55
CA GLU A 115 2.54 -12.11 25.85
C GLU A 115 3.16 -11.44 24.62
N TYR A 116 2.60 -10.31 24.18
CA TYR A 116 2.97 -9.61 22.93
C TYR A 116 3.42 -8.16 23.21
N PRO A 117 4.50 -7.90 23.99
CA PRO A 117 4.94 -6.55 24.37
C PRO A 117 5.75 -5.85 23.26
N TRP A 118 5.33 -5.97 22.01
CA TRP A 118 6.06 -5.44 20.83
C TRP A 118 5.45 -4.16 20.26
N HIS A 119 4.46 -3.59 20.93
CA HIS A 119 3.81 -2.37 20.48
C HIS A 119 4.81 -1.20 20.40
N ASN A 120 4.94 -0.62 19.22
CA ASN A 120 5.88 0.46 18.92
C ASN A 120 5.30 1.39 17.84
N LEU A 121 4.71 2.50 18.29
CA LEU A 121 4.06 3.50 17.43
C LEU A 121 5.03 4.18 16.46
N GLN A 122 6.28 4.41 16.85
CA GLN A 122 7.27 5.02 15.96
C GLN A 122 7.56 4.12 14.75
N THR A 123 7.73 2.82 14.99
CA THR A 123 7.97 1.84 13.93
C THR A 123 6.77 1.71 13.00
N GLU A 124 5.55 1.78 13.55
CA GLU A 124 4.32 1.79 12.76
C GLU A 124 4.20 3.05 11.91
N SER A 125 4.51 4.22 12.46
CA SER A 125 4.52 5.50 11.75
C SER A 125 5.53 5.49 10.59
N ASN A 126 6.77 5.08 10.86
CA ASN A 126 7.83 5.02 9.84
C ASN A 126 7.45 4.07 8.69
N MET A 127 6.90 2.89 9.01
CA MET A 127 6.40 1.98 7.97
C MET A 127 5.16 2.51 7.25
N GLY A 128 4.29 3.26 7.93
CA GLY A 128 3.16 3.95 7.30
C GLY A 128 3.62 4.92 6.21
N GLN A 129 4.70 5.67 6.45
CA GLN A 129 5.31 6.54 5.44
C GLN A 129 5.88 5.72 4.27
N VAL A 130 6.59 4.62 4.55
CA VAL A 130 7.11 3.73 3.50
C VAL A 130 5.99 3.18 2.62
N LEU A 131 4.89 2.71 3.23
CA LEU A 131 3.72 2.21 2.50
C LEU A 131 3.03 3.31 1.69
N ALA A 132 2.97 4.55 2.19
CA ALA A 132 2.44 5.69 1.45
C ALA A 132 3.29 5.98 0.19
N ILE A 133 4.63 5.92 0.30
CA ILE A 133 5.53 6.06 -0.85
C ILE A 133 5.29 4.93 -1.86
N VAL A 134 5.27 3.67 -1.40
CA VAL A 134 5.01 2.51 -2.26
C VAL A 134 3.68 2.65 -3.00
N HIS A 135 2.63 3.08 -2.31
CA HIS A 135 1.32 3.29 -2.92
C HIS A 135 1.37 4.35 -4.02
N GLN A 136 2.03 5.50 -3.79
CA GLN A 136 2.19 6.53 -4.83
C GLN A 136 3.01 6.02 -6.02
N VAL A 137 4.09 5.26 -5.78
CA VAL A 137 4.88 4.65 -6.85
C VAL A 137 4.02 3.69 -7.69
N GLN A 138 3.29 2.79 -7.04
CA GLN A 138 2.44 1.83 -7.74
C GLN A 138 1.31 2.53 -8.51
N LYS A 139 0.75 3.61 -7.94
CA LYS A 139 -0.24 4.44 -8.61
C LYS A 139 0.34 5.11 -9.86
N LEU A 140 1.49 5.78 -9.75
CA LEU A 140 2.16 6.39 -10.89
C LEU A 140 2.46 5.36 -12.00
N ARG A 141 2.91 4.16 -11.64
CA ARG A 141 3.12 3.09 -12.62
C ARG A 141 1.83 2.69 -13.36
N LYS A 142 0.71 2.59 -12.65
CA LYS A 142 -0.60 2.29 -13.25
C LYS A 142 -1.08 3.44 -14.12
N ASP A 143 -0.93 4.67 -13.66
CA ASP A 143 -1.40 5.87 -14.34
C ASP A 143 -0.68 6.07 -15.68
N TYR A 144 0.64 5.90 -15.69
CA TYR A 144 1.49 6.00 -16.87
C TYR A 144 1.69 4.66 -17.61
N ASN A 145 1.00 3.59 -17.19
CA ASN A 145 1.08 2.26 -17.81
C ASN A 145 2.51 1.74 -18.01
N ILE A 146 3.39 1.99 -17.03
CA ILE A 146 4.81 1.64 -17.10
C ILE A 146 4.94 0.12 -17.05
N LEU A 147 5.52 -0.46 -18.10
CA LEU A 147 5.77 -1.90 -18.23
C LEU A 147 7.10 -2.24 -17.56
N GLY A 148 7.11 -3.20 -16.65
CA GLY A 148 8.34 -3.75 -16.05
C GLY A 148 8.52 -3.51 -14.54
N ASN A 149 9.51 -4.23 -13.98
CA ASN A 149 9.71 -4.39 -12.53
C ASN A 149 11.00 -3.72 -12.01
N LYS A 150 11.60 -2.80 -12.76
CA LYS A 150 12.95 -2.27 -12.46
C LYS A 150 13.11 -0.79 -12.83
N THR A 151 12.18 0.06 -12.38
CA THR A 151 12.37 1.52 -12.46
C THR A 151 13.14 2.04 -11.25
N GLU A 152 13.94 3.08 -11.47
CA GLU A 152 14.59 3.82 -10.40
C GLU A 152 13.61 4.84 -9.81
N ILE A 153 13.50 4.86 -8.48
CA ILE A 153 12.73 5.85 -7.74
C ILE A 153 13.68 6.93 -7.25
N TYR A 154 13.24 8.18 -7.38
CA TYR A 154 13.88 9.29 -6.70
C TYR A 154 12.94 9.92 -5.69
N LEU A 155 13.49 10.26 -4.52
CA LEU A 155 12.75 10.88 -3.43
C LEU A 155 13.35 12.25 -3.15
N GLU A 156 12.52 13.28 -3.25
CA GLU A 156 12.86 14.64 -2.86
C GLU A 156 12.10 14.95 -1.58
N GLY A 157 12.84 15.17 -0.49
CA GLY A 157 12.29 15.51 0.81
C GLY A 157 12.75 16.90 1.23
N SER A 158 11.86 17.68 1.82
CA SER A 158 12.21 18.97 2.42
C SER A 158 12.79 18.83 3.84
N ASN A 159 12.71 17.62 4.43
CA ASN A 159 13.15 17.32 5.78
C ASN A 159 14.08 16.10 5.79
N ASP A 160 15.30 16.29 6.29
CA ASP A 160 16.34 15.26 6.36
C ASP A 160 15.91 14.05 7.22
N GLN A 161 15.12 14.26 8.27
CA GLN A 161 14.63 13.18 9.13
C GLN A 161 13.78 12.17 8.35
N ILE A 162 12.93 12.66 7.45
CA ILE A 162 12.08 11.80 6.59
C ILE A 162 12.96 10.98 5.65
N LEU A 163 14.02 11.59 5.11
CA LEU A 163 14.95 10.92 4.22
C LEU A 163 15.74 9.82 4.96
N GLU A 164 16.16 10.07 6.20
CA GLU A 164 16.82 9.08 7.06
C GLU A 164 15.89 7.91 7.43
N ASP A 165 14.65 8.21 7.83
CA ASP A 165 13.66 7.19 8.18
C ASP A 165 13.36 6.25 6.99
N VAL A 166 13.26 6.81 5.79
CA VAL A 166 13.09 6.03 4.55
C VAL A 166 14.35 5.26 4.19
N ALA A 167 15.54 5.83 4.39
CA ALA A 167 16.81 5.15 4.12
C ALA A 167 16.95 3.88 4.98
N GLY A 168 16.50 3.90 6.24
CA GLY A 168 16.46 2.72 7.11
C GLY A 168 15.58 1.57 6.58
N HIS A 169 14.60 1.87 5.73
CA HIS A 169 13.64 0.90 5.18
C HIS A 169 13.83 0.63 3.69
N LYS A 170 14.99 0.98 3.12
CA LYS A 170 15.30 0.87 1.68
C LYS A 170 14.98 -0.51 1.08
N ILE A 171 15.31 -1.59 1.79
CA ILE A 171 15.07 -2.96 1.34
C ILE A 171 13.57 -3.23 1.17
N CYS A 172 12.75 -2.82 2.15
CA CYS A 172 11.30 -2.98 2.10
C CYS A 172 10.71 -2.15 0.97
N LEU A 173 11.16 -0.91 0.80
CA LEU A 173 10.67 -0.02 -0.25
C LEU A 173 10.97 -0.60 -1.64
N LEU A 174 12.19 -1.09 -1.89
CA LEU A 174 12.55 -1.73 -3.16
C LEU A 174 11.69 -2.97 -3.45
N ALA A 175 11.48 -3.82 -2.43
CA ALA A 175 10.70 -5.04 -2.56
C ALA A 175 9.23 -4.74 -2.93
N LEU A 176 8.58 -3.85 -2.17
CA LEU A 176 7.16 -3.56 -2.30
C LEU A 176 6.84 -2.67 -3.52
N SER A 177 7.73 -1.75 -3.85
CA SER A 177 7.57 -0.90 -5.05
C SER A 177 7.99 -1.59 -6.34
N ARG A 178 8.65 -2.76 -6.27
CA ARG A 178 9.24 -3.49 -7.41
C ARG A 178 10.19 -2.59 -8.20
N SER A 179 11.14 -1.97 -7.51
CA SER A 179 12.06 -0.96 -8.08
C SER A 179 13.50 -1.46 -8.07
N SER A 180 14.31 -0.96 -9.01
CA SER A 180 15.73 -1.33 -9.12
C SER A 180 16.62 -0.55 -8.15
N GLY A 181 16.25 0.68 -7.83
CA GLY A 181 17.05 1.59 -7.02
C GLY A 181 16.21 2.69 -6.41
N ILE A 182 16.73 3.25 -5.31
CA ILE A 182 16.19 4.44 -4.66
C ILE A 182 17.34 5.40 -4.47
N THR A 183 17.14 6.63 -4.94
CA THR A 183 18.10 7.72 -4.82
C THR A 183 17.42 8.90 -4.13
N MET A 184 18.04 9.42 -3.08
CA MET A 184 17.55 10.60 -2.36
C MET A 184 18.10 11.85 -3.05
N LEU A 185 17.26 12.86 -3.23
CA LEU A 185 17.58 14.09 -3.93
C LEU A 185 17.58 15.28 -2.98
N SER A 186 18.49 16.22 -3.24
CA SER A 186 18.43 17.56 -2.66
C SER A 186 17.26 18.34 -3.27
N PRO A 187 16.60 19.24 -2.51
CA PRO A 187 15.52 20.08 -3.03
C PRO A 187 15.97 20.90 -4.25
N GLY A 188 15.16 20.89 -5.32
CA GLY A 188 15.36 21.74 -6.50
C GLY A 188 16.29 21.16 -7.57
N ALA A 189 16.53 19.84 -7.59
CA ALA A 189 17.31 19.22 -8.65
C ALA A 189 16.58 19.25 -10.01
N GLU A 190 17.06 20.04 -10.97
CA GLU A 190 16.49 20.21 -12.32
C GLU A 190 16.52 18.94 -13.22
N GLN A 191 17.13 17.85 -12.73
CA GLN A 191 17.37 16.64 -13.52
C GLN A 191 16.11 15.86 -13.90
N PHE A 192 14.94 16.19 -13.33
CA PHE A 192 13.71 15.37 -13.43
C PHE A 192 12.56 15.99 -14.24
N THR A 193 12.79 17.04 -15.05
CA THR A 193 11.78 17.50 -16.03
C THR A 193 11.44 16.36 -17.00
N GLY A 194 10.15 16.09 -17.22
CA GLY A 194 9.67 14.93 -17.97
C GLY A 194 9.54 13.60 -17.20
N CYS A 195 9.85 13.54 -15.90
CA CYS A 195 9.59 12.34 -15.08
C CYS A 195 8.22 12.40 -14.38
N PRO A 196 7.41 11.32 -14.39
CA PRO A 196 6.23 11.20 -13.56
C PRO A 196 6.53 11.49 -12.10
N SER A 197 5.75 12.37 -11.48
CA SER A 197 5.95 12.74 -10.08
C SER A 197 4.63 12.81 -9.32
N ALA A 198 4.69 12.53 -8.03
CA ALA A 198 3.55 12.65 -7.12
C ALA A 198 4.02 13.05 -5.73
N TYR A 199 3.21 13.87 -5.05
CA TYR A 199 3.40 14.16 -3.64
C TYR A 199 2.87 13.00 -2.79
N VAL A 200 3.67 12.54 -1.84
CA VAL A 200 3.27 11.59 -0.80
C VAL A 200 2.75 12.37 0.41
N SER A 201 3.45 13.45 0.77
CA SER A 201 3.09 14.44 1.77
C SER A 201 3.54 15.82 1.27
N PRO A 202 3.16 16.93 1.94
CA PRO A 202 3.64 18.27 1.56
C PRO A 202 5.17 18.37 1.50
N ASP A 203 5.86 17.58 2.33
CA ASP A 203 7.32 17.62 2.49
C ASP A 203 8.05 16.49 1.74
N LEU A 204 7.32 15.61 1.03
CA LEU A 204 7.89 14.46 0.34
C LEU A 204 7.28 14.25 -1.04
N LYS A 205 8.14 14.32 -2.05
CA LYS A 205 7.79 14.10 -3.45
C LYS A 205 8.56 12.92 -4.02
N VAL A 206 7.86 12.11 -4.81
CA VAL A 206 8.39 10.92 -5.47
C VAL A 206 8.46 11.19 -6.96
N PHE A 207 9.57 10.80 -7.58
CA PHE A 207 9.75 10.78 -9.03
C PHE A 207 10.07 9.37 -9.50
N LEU A 208 9.55 9.01 -10.68
CA LEU A 208 9.88 7.76 -11.35
C LEU A 208 10.66 8.04 -12.61
N LYS A 209 11.82 7.38 -12.74
CA LYS A 209 12.57 7.40 -13.99
C LYS A 209 11.85 6.57 -15.04
N LEU A 210 11.46 7.21 -16.12
CA LEU A 210 11.08 6.51 -17.34
C LEU A 210 12.36 6.03 -18.02
N GLN A 211 12.42 4.73 -18.32
CA GLN A 211 13.47 4.15 -19.15
C GLN A 211 12.88 3.89 -20.53
N GLU A 212 13.65 4.13 -21.60
CA GLU A 212 13.20 4.10 -23.01
C GLU A 212 12.49 2.78 -23.40
N ASN A 213 12.82 1.66 -22.78
CA ASN A 213 12.21 0.35 -23.09
C ASN A 213 10.97 -0.02 -22.25
N ASN A 214 10.58 0.80 -21.27
CA ASN A 214 9.49 0.49 -20.33
C ASN A 214 8.15 1.15 -20.69
N LEU A 215 8.13 2.03 -21.71
CA LEU A 215 6.95 2.80 -22.09
C LEU A 215 6.87 3.00 -23.60
N ASP A 216 5.74 2.62 -24.18
CA ASP A 216 5.37 3.01 -25.55
C ASP A 216 4.66 4.38 -25.47
N VAL A 217 5.48 5.45 -25.56
CA VAL A 217 5.02 6.84 -25.38
C VAL A 217 3.94 7.19 -26.40
N GLU A 218 4.09 6.76 -27.66
CA GLU A 218 3.13 7.06 -28.73
C GLU A 218 1.77 6.41 -28.46
N LYS A 219 1.76 5.12 -28.09
CA LYS A 219 0.52 4.41 -27.73
C LYS A 219 -0.14 5.01 -26.49
N GLU A 220 0.65 5.41 -25.51
CA GLU A 220 0.15 5.99 -24.27
C GLU A 220 -0.42 7.39 -24.50
N MET A 221 0.26 8.23 -25.27
CA MET A 221 -0.23 9.54 -25.70
C MET A 221 -1.55 9.45 -26.46
N ASN A 222 -1.68 8.47 -27.35
CA ASN A 222 -2.93 8.18 -28.07
C ASN A 222 -4.06 7.73 -27.12
N ARG A 223 -3.74 6.91 -26.11
CA ARG A 223 -4.70 6.47 -25.08
C ARG A 223 -5.20 7.65 -24.24
N LEU A 224 -4.29 8.50 -23.79
CA LEU A 224 -4.58 9.69 -22.99
C LEU A 224 -5.41 10.71 -23.78
N HIS A 225 -5.08 10.97 -25.05
CA HIS A 225 -5.88 11.85 -25.92
C HIS A 225 -7.30 11.32 -26.12
N LYS A 226 -7.47 10.03 -26.42
CA LYS A 226 -8.81 9.41 -26.54
C LYS A 226 -9.61 9.56 -25.25
N LYS A 227 -8.97 9.40 -24.09
CA LYS A 227 -9.61 9.58 -22.78
C LYS A 227 -9.98 11.04 -22.52
N GLN A 228 -9.12 11.99 -22.85
CA GLN A 228 -9.40 13.43 -22.75
C GLN A 228 -10.60 13.84 -23.61
N ILE A 229 -10.65 13.41 -24.88
CA ILE A 229 -11.77 13.71 -25.78
C ILE A 229 -13.09 13.17 -25.22
N LYS A 230 -13.08 11.94 -24.70
CA LYS A 230 -14.26 11.33 -24.09
C LYS A 230 -14.73 12.09 -22.84
N LEU A 231 -13.82 12.44 -21.94
CA LEU A 231 -14.13 13.20 -20.73
C LEU A 231 -14.59 14.62 -21.02
N GLN A 232 -14.01 15.30 -22.01
CA GLN A 232 -14.47 16.60 -22.48
C GLN A 232 -15.90 16.53 -23.03
N SER A 233 -16.21 15.52 -23.85
CA SER A 233 -17.59 15.30 -24.33
C SER A 233 -18.57 15.02 -23.19
N ASP A 234 -18.16 14.25 -22.17
CA ASP A 234 -19.01 13.97 -21.02
C ASP A 234 -19.18 15.19 -20.11
N ARG A 235 -18.15 16.03 -19.98
CA ARG A 235 -18.22 17.34 -19.30
C ARG A 235 -19.25 18.24 -19.96
N GLU A 236 -19.19 18.38 -21.29
CA GLU A 236 -20.15 19.19 -22.06
C GLU A 236 -21.59 18.69 -21.86
N LYS A 237 -21.82 17.38 -21.93
CA LYS A 237 -23.15 16.78 -21.69
C LYS A 237 -23.67 17.07 -20.27
N VAL A 238 -22.80 17.03 -19.26
CA VAL A 238 -23.19 17.33 -17.87
C VAL A 238 -23.43 18.82 -17.69
N SER A 239 -22.61 19.69 -18.30
CA SER A 239 -22.78 21.15 -18.27
C SER A 239 -24.12 21.56 -18.88
N VAL A 240 -24.45 21.06 -20.08
CA VAL A 240 -25.74 21.35 -20.74
C VAL A 240 -26.93 20.84 -19.92
N LYS A 241 -26.78 19.70 -19.23
CA LYS A 241 -27.82 19.19 -18.31
C LYS A 241 -27.98 20.09 -17.09
N LEU A 242 -26.89 20.59 -16.52
CA LEU A 242 -26.91 21.52 -15.40
C LEU A 242 -27.56 22.85 -15.81
N GLU A 243 -27.17 23.44 -16.93
CA GLU A 243 -27.75 24.68 -17.46
C GLU A 243 -29.27 24.55 -17.70
N LYS A 244 -29.69 23.46 -18.36
CA LYS A 244 -31.13 23.17 -18.57
C LYS A 244 -31.88 22.96 -17.26
N PHE A 245 -31.22 22.41 -16.24
CA PHE A 245 -31.81 22.18 -14.93
C PHE A 245 -31.94 23.48 -14.14
N GLU A 246 -30.89 24.29 -14.07
CA GLU A 246 -30.87 25.60 -13.40
C GLU A 246 -31.79 26.62 -14.10
N ALA A 247 -31.93 26.56 -15.42
CA ALA A 247 -32.89 27.37 -16.17
C ALA A 247 -34.35 27.01 -15.87
N LYS A 248 -34.65 25.75 -15.53
CA LYS A 248 -36.00 25.27 -15.19
C LYS A 248 -36.35 25.42 -13.71
N ARG A 249 -35.37 25.34 -12.82
CA ARG A 249 -35.54 25.45 -11.37
C ARG A 249 -34.40 26.29 -10.79
N LYS A 250 -34.70 27.54 -10.43
CA LYS A 250 -33.77 28.38 -9.67
C LYS A 250 -33.77 27.93 -8.20
N GLY A 251 -32.66 27.38 -7.71
CA GLY A 251 -32.50 27.08 -6.29
C GLY A 251 -31.43 26.02 -5.97
N THR A 252 -31.13 25.90 -4.68
CA THR A 252 -30.21 24.94 -4.05
C THR A 252 -30.81 23.52 -4.01
N ASP A 253 -31.04 22.92 -5.18
CA ASP A 253 -31.58 21.56 -5.29
C ASP A 253 -30.45 20.51 -5.11
N PRO A 254 -30.65 19.46 -4.30
CA PRO A 254 -29.71 18.33 -4.17
C PRO A 254 -29.23 17.75 -5.52
N GLN A 255 -30.07 17.80 -6.54
CA GLN A 255 -29.73 17.30 -7.87
C GLN A 255 -28.75 18.22 -8.63
N ALA A 256 -28.87 19.54 -8.47
CA ALA A 256 -27.91 20.51 -9.02
C ALA A 256 -26.54 20.38 -8.33
N MET A 257 -26.52 20.14 -7.02
CA MET A 257 -25.27 19.85 -6.28
C MET A 257 -24.58 18.59 -6.79
N LYS A 258 -25.33 17.51 -7.07
CA LYS A 258 -24.76 16.28 -7.66
C LYS A 258 -24.14 16.52 -9.04
N PHE A 259 -24.75 17.35 -9.88
CA PHE A 259 -24.17 17.71 -11.18
C PHE A 259 -22.91 18.57 -11.04
N LYS A 260 -22.90 19.54 -10.13
CA LYS A 260 -21.71 20.36 -9.83
C LYS A 260 -20.56 19.50 -9.30
N ALA A 261 -20.83 18.61 -8.34
CA ALA A 261 -19.83 17.67 -7.81
C ALA A 261 -19.28 16.72 -8.90
N LYS A 262 -20.13 16.32 -9.85
CA LYS A 262 -19.70 15.51 -10.99
C LYS A 262 -18.83 16.32 -11.96
N LEU A 263 -19.14 17.59 -12.21
CA LEU A 263 -18.31 18.47 -13.05
C LEU A 263 -16.95 18.71 -12.42
N THR A 264 -16.89 19.03 -11.12
CA THR A 264 -15.61 19.20 -10.42
C THR A 264 -14.76 17.93 -10.48
N SER A 265 -15.37 16.76 -10.30
CA SER A 265 -14.66 15.48 -10.45
C SER A 265 -14.12 15.26 -11.87
N ILE A 266 -14.87 15.63 -12.91
CA ILE A 266 -14.40 15.51 -14.30
C ILE A 266 -13.28 16.53 -14.59
N ASP A 267 -13.39 17.75 -14.06
CA ASP A 267 -12.38 18.80 -14.22
C ASP A 267 -11.06 18.42 -13.53
N ASP A 268 -11.12 17.81 -12.35
CA ASP A 268 -9.96 17.27 -11.64
C ASP A 268 -9.30 16.10 -12.37
N GLU A 269 -10.07 15.27 -13.07
CA GLU A 269 -9.52 14.20 -13.91
C GLU A 269 -8.88 14.76 -15.18
N LEU A 270 -9.49 15.77 -15.81
CA LEU A 270 -8.95 16.41 -17.01
C LEU A 270 -7.65 17.16 -16.70
N SER A 271 -7.57 17.85 -15.56
CA SER A 271 -6.35 18.54 -15.13
C SER A 271 -5.20 17.55 -14.93
N LYS A 272 -5.44 16.43 -14.23
CA LYS A 272 -4.44 15.34 -14.08
C LYS A 272 -4.01 14.76 -15.42
N LEU A 273 -4.94 14.49 -16.34
CA LEU A 273 -4.60 13.97 -17.67
C LEU A 273 -3.77 14.97 -18.47
N SER A 274 -4.07 16.27 -18.36
CA SER A 274 -3.29 17.32 -19.04
C SER A 274 -1.85 17.40 -18.51
N GLU A 275 -1.68 17.24 -17.19
CA GLU A 275 -0.37 17.19 -16.57
C GLU A 275 0.42 15.96 -17.03
N MET A 276 -0.22 14.78 -17.08
CA MET A 276 0.41 13.56 -17.60
C MET A 276 0.88 13.70 -19.05
N VAL A 277 0.04 14.27 -19.91
CA VAL A 277 0.38 14.54 -21.32
C VAL A 277 1.58 15.49 -21.42
N ARG A 278 1.61 16.54 -20.60
CA ARG A 278 2.75 17.46 -20.53
C ARG A 278 4.02 16.73 -20.12
N THR A 279 3.99 15.95 -19.05
CA THR A 279 5.14 15.18 -18.56
C THR A 279 5.69 14.22 -19.62
N LEU A 280 4.81 13.52 -20.34
CA LEU A 280 5.23 12.62 -21.43
C LEU A 280 5.82 13.38 -22.61
N SER A 281 5.26 14.54 -22.98
CA SER A 281 5.81 15.38 -24.06
C SER A 281 7.18 15.97 -23.71
N GLU A 282 7.43 16.29 -22.45
CA GLU A 282 8.75 16.73 -21.99
C GLU A 282 9.78 15.58 -21.99
N HIS A 283 9.32 14.34 -21.79
CA HIS A 283 10.19 13.16 -21.87
C HIS A 283 10.61 12.83 -23.30
N ASP A 284 9.70 12.90 -24.26
CA ASP A 284 9.96 12.57 -25.68
C ASP A 284 10.87 13.60 -26.39
N ASN A 285 10.92 14.83 -25.87
CA ASN A 285 11.81 15.89 -26.37
C ASN A 285 13.25 15.81 -25.81
N ARG A 286 13.56 14.85 -24.92
CA ARG A 286 14.89 14.64 -24.33
C ARG A 286 15.59 13.46 -25.00
#